data_AF-A0A6C0GLX4-F1
#
_entry.id   AF-A0A6C0GLX4-F1
#
_cell.length_a   1.000
_cell.length_b   1.000
_cell.length_c   1.000
_cell.angle_alpha   90.00
_cell.angle_beta   90.00
_cell.angle_gamma   90.00
#
_symmetry.space_group_name_H-M   'P 1'
#
loop_
_entity.id
_entity.type
_entity.pdbx_description
1 polymer ?
#
loop_
_entity_poly.entity_id
_entity_poly.type
_entity_poly.pdbx_seq_one_letter_code
_entity_poly.pdbx_strand_id
1 'polypeptide(L)'
;MFDHTIIQEIKNGNESKLTSIYRAYRDEFISWAVRNYQCPEETAKDIYQVIIVIFYENIMSGKLVSLQSSVKTYLFAIGKNKLFEYQASLRKQQSFQDAFVKEPVEETFAEEKEQVYAMLEKAMNELGEPCKTLLIYSYYKNYSTEEIASALNYKSTDSAKTQKYKCLVRLKKIVQK
;
A
#
# COMPACT_ATOMS: atom_id res chain seq x y z
N MET A 1 -29.01 17.29 13.30
CA MET A 1 -28.54 18.52 13.99
C MET A 1 -27.42 18.26 15.01
N PHE A 2 -26.87 17.03 15.13
CA PHE A 2 -25.86 16.66 16.14
C PHE A 2 -24.40 16.64 15.60
N ASP A 3 -24.21 16.66 14.28
CA ASP A 3 -22.89 16.36 13.68
C ASP A 3 -21.97 17.59 13.52
N HIS A 4 -22.54 18.80 13.45
CA HIS A 4 -21.74 20.03 13.38
C HIS A 4 -20.97 20.27 14.69
N THR A 5 -21.55 19.87 15.82
CA THR A 5 -20.96 20.02 17.15
C THR A 5 -19.69 19.19 17.30
N ILE A 6 -19.64 17.98 16.74
CA ILE A 6 -18.48 17.08 16.85
C ILE A 6 -17.25 17.68 16.13
N ILE A 7 -17.44 18.17 14.91
CA ILE A 7 -16.37 18.76 14.11
C ILE A 7 -15.84 20.03 14.80
N GLN A 8 -16.73 20.90 15.30
CA GLN A 8 -16.34 22.13 15.98
C GLN A 8 -15.62 21.85 17.31
N GLU A 9 -16.09 20.88 18.09
CA GLU A 9 -15.42 20.47 19.33
C GLU A 9 -13.99 19.96 19.07
N ILE A 10 -13.79 19.14 18.04
CA ILE A 10 -12.47 18.64 17.68
C ILE A 10 -11.58 19.78 17.17
N LYS A 11 -12.10 20.69 16.33
CA LYS A 11 -11.36 21.88 15.86
C LYS A 11 -10.89 22.78 17.00
N ASN A 12 -11.70 22.91 18.04
CA ASN A 12 -11.39 23.72 19.21
C ASN A 12 -10.42 23.02 20.19
N GLY A 13 -9.83 21.89 19.81
CA GLY A 13 -8.82 21.18 20.61
C GLY A 13 -9.40 20.21 21.65
N ASN A 14 -10.68 19.84 21.55
CA ASN A 14 -11.26 18.85 22.47
C ASN A 14 -10.84 17.42 22.09
N GLU A 15 -9.65 17.02 22.53
CA GLU A 15 -9.09 15.67 22.33
C GLU A 15 -9.93 14.55 22.96
N SER A 16 -10.71 14.87 24.00
CA SER A 16 -11.60 13.91 24.66
C SER A 16 -12.68 13.41 23.71
N LYS A 17 -13.20 14.28 22.83
CA LYS A 17 -14.18 13.88 21.82
C LYS A 17 -13.56 12.89 20.82
N LEU A 18 -12.35 13.17 20.33
CA LEU A 18 -11.66 12.27 19.41
C LEU A 18 -11.40 10.90 20.07
N THR A 19 -10.97 10.91 21.33
CA THR A 19 -10.76 9.69 22.13
C THR A 19 -12.04 8.89 22.31
N SER A 20 -13.18 9.56 22.54
CA SER A 20 -14.48 8.89 22.67
C SER A 20 -14.90 8.21 21.35
N ILE A 21 -14.67 8.87 20.21
CA ILE A 21 -14.96 8.33 18.87
C ILE A 21 -14.07 7.11 18.59
N TYR A 22 -12.78 7.21 18.91
CA TYR A 22 -11.84 6.09 18.79
C TYR A 22 -12.35 4.86 19.55
N ARG A 23 -12.70 5.02 20.84
CA ARG A 23 -13.15 3.90 21.67
C ARG A 23 -14.48 3.32 21.20
N ALA A 24 -15.40 4.17 20.74
CA ALA A 24 -16.75 3.76 20.36
C ALA A 24 -16.79 2.85 19.12
N TYR A 25 -15.86 3.03 18.17
CA TYR A 25 -15.95 2.33 16.88
C TYR A 25 -14.78 1.38 16.59
N ARG A 26 -13.75 1.31 17.45
CA ARG A 26 -12.57 0.48 17.25
C ARG A 26 -12.90 -0.99 17.07
N ASP A 27 -13.52 -1.61 18.07
CA ASP A 27 -13.69 -3.06 18.10
C ASP A 27 -14.69 -3.53 17.03
N GLU A 28 -15.69 -2.69 16.75
CA GLU A 28 -16.61 -2.94 15.64
C GLU A 28 -15.91 -2.85 14.28
N PHE A 29 -15.05 -1.85 14.07
CA PHE A 29 -14.29 -1.72 12.84
C PHE A 29 -13.34 -2.91 12.63
N ILE A 30 -12.61 -3.31 13.68
CA ILE A 30 -11.70 -4.47 13.63
C ILE A 30 -12.47 -5.73 13.26
N SER A 31 -13.59 -6.01 13.95
CA SER A 31 -14.44 -7.17 13.66
C SER A 31 -14.99 -7.14 12.23
N TRP A 32 -15.39 -5.97 11.75
CA TRP A 32 -15.87 -5.77 10.39
C TRP A 32 -14.77 -6.00 9.35
N ALA A 33 -13.56 -5.51 9.58
CA ALA A 33 -12.41 -5.67 8.69
C ALA A 33 -11.97 -7.14 8.59
N VAL A 34 -11.85 -7.83 9.74
CA VAL A 34 -11.48 -9.26 9.80
C VAL A 34 -12.49 -10.10 9.01
N ARG A 35 -13.78 -9.94 9.29
CA ARG A 35 -14.85 -10.76 8.70
C ARG A 35 -15.05 -10.50 7.21
N ASN A 36 -15.02 -9.24 6.76
CA ASN A 36 -15.42 -8.89 5.39
C ASN A 36 -14.23 -8.75 4.42
N TYR A 37 -13.02 -8.55 4.92
CA TYR A 37 -11.83 -8.28 4.10
C TYR A 37 -10.68 -9.26 4.33
N GLN A 38 -10.87 -10.27 5.18
CA GLN A 38 -9.83 -11.23 5.60
C GLN A 38 -8.55 -10.52 6.09
N CYS A 39 -8.72 -9.36 6.72
CA CYS A 39 -7.61 -8.59 7.28
C CYS A 39 -7.21 -9.18 8.64
N PRO A 40 -5.92 -9.45 8.91
CA PRO A 40 -5.46 -9.86 10.24
C PRO A 40 -5.82 -8.81 11.30
N GLU A 41 -6.12 -9.25 12.52
CA GLU A 41 -6.58 -8.36 13.59
C GLU A 41 -5.58 -7.23 13.91
N GLU A 42 -4.29 -7.54 14.02
CA GLU A 42 -3.24 -6.55 14.26
C GLU A 42 -3.17 -5.52 13.12
N THR A 43 -3.25 -5.97 11.87
CA THR A 43 -3.30 -5.06 10.72
C THR A 43 -4.56 -4.19 10.74
N ALA A 44 -5.71 -4.74 11.14
CA ALA A 44 -6.94 -3.97 11.27
C ALA A 44 -6.83 -2.90 12.38
N LYS A 45 -6.10 -3.17 13.48
CA LYS A 45 -5.79 -2.18 14.53
C LYS A 45 -4.95 -1.04 13.97
N ASP A 46 -3.90 -1.34 13.21
CA ASP A 46 -3.04 -0.33 12.58
C ASP A 46 -3.82 0.53 11.57
N ILE A 47 -4.62 -0.11 10.71
CA ILE A 47 -5.49 0.59 9.78
C ILE A 47 -6.46 1.50 10.53
N TYR A 48 -7.02 1.06 11.66
CA TYR A 48 -7.93 1.89 12.44
C TYR A 48 -7.26 3.14 13.02
N GLN A 49 -6.01 3.04 13.47
CA GLN A 49 -5.24 4.21 13.90
C GLN A 49 -5.09 5.21 12.74
N VAL A 50 -4.74 4.72 11.55
CA VAL A 50 -4.62 5.55 10.34
C VAL A 50 -5.94 6.23 9.98
N ILE A 51 -7.08 5.53 10.10
CA ILE A 51 -8.41 6.11 9.86
C ILE A 51 -8.66 7.31 10.77
N ILE A 52 -8.30 7.19 12.06
CA ILE A 52 -8.55 8.23 13.06
C ILE A 52 -7.64 9.44 12.83
N VAL A 53 -6.39 9.21 12.45
CA VAL A 53 -5.47 10.28 12.02
C VAL A 53 -6.02 11.03 10.81
N ILE A 54 -6.43 10.31 9.76
CA ILE A 54 -7.02 10.91 8.55
C ILE A 54 -8.30 11.70 8.89
N PHE A 55 -9.14 11.16 9.78
CA PHE A 55 -10.35 11.85 10.23
C PHE A 55 -10.02 13.17 10.92
N TYR A 56 -9.06 13.17 11.85
CA TYR A 56 -8.59 14.36 12.54
C TYR A 56 -7.99 15.38 11.55
N GLU A 57 -7.09 14.95 10.67
CA GLU A 57 -6.47 15.81 9.66
C GLU A 57 -7.50 16.43 8.70
N ASN A 58 -8.50 15.66 8.27
CA ASN A 58 -9.58 16.18 7.43
C ASN A 58 -10.39 17.26 8.15
N ILE A 59 -10.60 17.14 9.46
CA ILE A 59 -11.25 18.17 10.27
C ILE A 59 -10.37 19.43 10.36
N MET A 60 -9.10 19.26 10.76
CA MET A 60 -8.17 20.38 10.99
C MET A 60 -7.84 21.16 9.72
N SER A 61 -7.69 20.46 8.58
CA SER A 61 -7.47 21.08 7.27
C SER A 61 -8.72 21.74 6.68
N GLY A 62 -9.89 21.56 7.30
CA GLY A 62 -11.17 22.06 6.78
C GLY A 62 -11.71 21.26 5.59
N LYS A 63 -11.08 20.14 5.20
CA LYS A 63 -11.61 19.22 4.18
C LYS A 63 -12.92 18.57 4.60
N LEU A 64 -13.14 18.38 5.91
CA LEU A 64 -14.40 17.95 6.49
C LEU A 64 -15.06 19.11 7.25
N VAL A 65 -16.00 19.79 6.58
CA VAL A 65 -16.75 20.93 7.17
C VAL A 65 -18.07 20.48 7.80
N SER A 66 -18.70 19.47 7.22
CA SER A 66 -19.97 18.90 7.69
C SER A 66 -20.02 17.42 7.37
N LEU A 67 -20.63 16.64 8.26
CA LEU A 67 -20.93 15.24 8.00
C LEU A 67 -22.34 15.11 7.40
N GLN A 68 -22.41 14.53 6.20
CA GLN A 68 -23.68 14.16 5.54
C GLN A 68 -24.16 12.76 5.96
N SER A 69 -23.33 12.03 6.70
CA SER A 69 -23.59 10.67 7.20
C SER A 69 -23.08 10.56 8.63
N SER A 70 -23.41 9.48 9.34
CA SER A 70 -22.89 9.27 10.69
C SER A 70 -21.35 9.26 10.71
N VAL A 71 -20.74 9.66 11.83
CA VAL A 71 -19.29 9.56 12.05
C VAL A 71 -18.80 8.14 11.73
N LYS A 72 -19.53 7.12 12.21
CA LYS A 72 -19.25 5.71 11.92
C LYS A 72 -19.17 5.43 10.43
N THR A 73 -20.18 5.83 9.66
CA THR A 73 -20.21 5.65 8.20
C THR A 73 -19.00 6.29 7.53
N TYR A 74 -18.63 7.49 7.96
CA TYR A 74 -17.46 8.20 7.44
C TYR A 74 -16.15 7.46 7.74
N LEU A 75 -15.94 7.03 8.99
CA LEU A 75 -14.74 6.27 9.38
C LEU A 75 -14.64 4.94 8.61
N PHE A 76 -15.75 4.22 8.47
CA PHE A 76 -15.79 2.95 7.73
C PHE A 76 -15.57 3.16 6.23
N ALA A 77 -15.99 4.30 5.66
CA ALA A 77 -15.69 4.63 4.27
C ALA A 77 -14.18 4.86 4.04
N ILE A 78 -13.50 5.56 4.95
CA ILE A 78 -12.03 5.69 4.92
C ILE A 78 -11.39 4.31 5.05
N GLY A 79 -11.83 3.53 6.04
CA GLY A 79 -11.28 2.21 6.30
C GLY A 79 -11.47 1.22 5.15
N LYS A 80 -12.60 1.27 4.45
CA LYS A 80 -12.82 0.49 3.23
C LYS A 80 -11.74 0.75 2.19
N ASN A 81 -11.41 2.01 1.94
CA ASN A 81 -10.37 2.38 0.98
C ASN A 81 -9.01 1.86 1.44
N LYS A 82 -8.69 1.98 2.74
CA LYS A 82 -7.44 1.45 3.31
C LYS A 82 -7.33 -0.07 3.24
N LEU A 83 -8.43 -0.79 3.44
CA LEU A 83 -8.48 -2.24 3.28
C LEU A 83 -8.28 -2.65 1.81
N PHE A 84 -8.84 -1.91 0.86
CA PHE A 84 -8.56 -2.16 -0.57
C PHE A 84 -7.10 -1.87 -0.95
N GLU A 85 -6.51 -0.81 -0.41
CA GLU A 85 -5.07 -0.52 -0.57
C GLU A 85 -4.22 -1.66 -0.01
N TYR A 86 -4.54 -2.16 1.19
CA TYR A 86 -3.88 -3.31 1.80
C TYR A 86 -4.02 -4.58 0.96
N GLN A 87 -5.23 -4.92 0.51
CA GLN A 87 -5.40 -6.09 -0.36
C GLN A 87 -4.67 -5.94 -1.70
N ALA A 88 -4.60 -4.72 -2.24
CA ALA A 88 -3.83 -4.46 -3.45
C ALA A 88 -2.31 -4.59 -3.23
N SER A 89 -1.80 -4.19 -2.06
CA SER A 89 -0.39 -4.39 -1.72
C SER A 89 -0.07 -5.88 -1.53
N LEU A 90 -0.95 -6.66 -0.90
CA LEU A 90 -0.81 -8.11 -0.80
C LEU A 90 -0.78 -8.78 -2.18
N ARG A 91 -1.68 -8.40 -3.11
CA ARG A 91 -1.65 -8.94 -4.48
C ARG A 91 -0.38 -8.57 -5.23
N LYS A 92 0.17 -7.38 -5.01
CA LYS A 92 1.47 -6.98 -5.59
C LYS A 92 2.62 -7.80 -4.99
N GLN A 93 2.59 -8.05 -3.68
CA GLN A 93 3.57 -8.92 -3.00
C GLN A 93 3.45 -10.38 -3.45
N GLN A 94 2.24 -10.91 -3.59
CA GLN A 94 2.00 -12.26 -4.12
C GLN A 94 2.43 -12.36 -5.58
N SER A 95 2.10 -11.39 -6.43
CA SER A 95 2.63 -11.35 -7.81
C SER A 95 4.16 -11.28 -7.85
N PHE A 96 4.79 -10.73 -6.82
CA PHE A 96 6.24 -10.71 -6.68
C PHE A 96 6.77 -12.05 -6.15
N GLN A 97 6.11 -12.67 -5.17
CA GLN A 97 6.45 -14.00 -4.65
C GLN A 97 6.22 -15.10 -5.70
N ASP A 98 5.10 -15.10 -6.43
CA ASP A 98 4.84 -16.01 -7.56
C ASP A 98 5.86 -15.80 -8.71
N ALA A 99 6.37 -14.57 -8.84
CA ALA A 99 7.46 -14.29 -9.77
C ALA A 99 8.81 -14.82 -9.26
N PHE A 100 9.03 -14.98 -7.95
CA PHE A 100 10.35 -15.25 -7.40
C PHE A 100 10.54 -16.54 -6.59
N VAL A 101 9.51 -17.21 -6.07
CA VAL A 101 9.74 -18.33 -5.14
C VAL A 101 8.61 -19.37 -5.20
N LYS A 102 9.00 -20.58 -5.61
CA LYS A 102 8.29 -21.83 -5.31
C LYS A 102 9.22 -22.70 -4.47
N GLU A 103 9.65 -22.19 -3.31
CA GLU A 103 10.35 -22.97 -2.28
C GLU A 103 10.27 -22.23 -0.94
N PRO A 104 9.81 -22.86 0.15
CA PRO A 104 9.71 -22.21 1.44
C PRO A 104 11.12 -22.10 2.05
N VAL A 105 11.63 -20.89 2.24
CA VAL A 105 12.91 -20.66 2.92
C VAL A 105 12.62 -20.21 4.35
N GLU A 106 12.98 -21.07 5.30
CA GLU A 106 13.03 -20.79 6.73
C GLU A 106 14.08 -19.71 7.04
N GLU A 107 13.86 -18.99 8.14
CA GLU A 107 14.56 -17.76 8.50
C GLU A 107 16.03 -18.00 8.94
N THR A 108 17.00 -17.74 8.07
CA THR A 108 18.43 -17.59 8.43
C THR A 108 18.98 -16.24 7.95
N PHE A 109 18.93 -15.23 8.84
CA PHE A 109 18.60 -13.85 8.45
C PHE A 109 19.72 -12.86 8.05
N ALA A 110 20.98 -13.25 7.88
CA ALA A 110 22.06 -12.30 7.57
C ALA A 110 22.95 -12.69 6.39
N GLU A 111 23.58 -13.87 6.42
CA GLU A 111 24.51 -14.31 5.36
C GLU A 111 23.78 -14.64 4.04
N GLU A 112 22.56 -15.18 4.14
CA GLU A 112 21.72 -15.47 2.97
C GLU A 112 21.25 -14.19 2.28
N LYS A 113 21.02 -13.11 3.03
CA LYS A 113 20.63 -11.83 2.43
C LYS A 113 21.73 -11.28 1.55
N GLU A 114 22.98 -11.31 2.00
CA GLU A 114 24.11 -10.82 1.22
C GLU A 114 24.31 -11.63 -0.06
N GLN A 115 24.14 -12.95 0.01
CA GLN A 115 24.17 -13.83 -1.17
C GLN A 115 23.01 -13.54 -2.15
N VAL A 116 21.80 -13.35 -1.63
CA VAL A 116 20.62 -12.98 -2.45
C VAL A 116 20.81 -11.60 -3.10
N TYR A 117 21.37 -10.62 -2.39
CA TYR A 117 21.67 -9.31 -2.95
C TYR A 117 22.73 -9.39 -4.06
N ALA A 118 23.82 -10.12 -3.83
CA ALA A 118 24.88 -10.30 -4.83
C ALA A 118 24.37 -11.03 -6.08
N MET A 119 23.52 -12.06 -5.89
CA MET A 119 22.86 -12.77 -6.98
C MET A 119 21.93 -11.85 -7.78
N LEU A 120 21.11 -11.06 -7.10
CA LEU A 120 20.18 -10.12 -7.74
C LEU A 120 20.92 -9.02 -8.48
N GLU A 121 22.02 -8.49 -7.93
CA GLU A 121 22.88 -7.51 -8.59
C GLU A 121 23.49 -8.07 -9.88
N LYS A 122 24.04 -9.30 -9.82
CA LYS A 122 24.56 -9.99 -11.01
C LYS A 122 23.47 -10.21 -12.06
N ALA A 123 22.28 -10.65 -11.66
CA ALA A 123 21.15 -10.86 -12.56
C ALA A 123 20.65 -9.56 -13.20
N MET A 124 20.63 -8.45 -12.45
CA MET A 124 20.28 -7.12 -12.97
C MET A 124 21.34 -6.61 -13.96
N ASN A 125 22.62 -6.92 -13.73
CA ASN A 125 23.70 -6.59 -14.66
C ASN A 125 23.60 -7.43 -15.96
N GLU A 126 23.30 -8.73 -15.87
CA GLU A 126 23.09 -9.61 -17.04
C GLU A 126 21.82 -9.25 -17.83
N LEU A 127 20.79 -8.71 -17.17
CA LEU A 127 19.57 -8.26 -17.81
C LEU A 127 19.83 -7.11 -18.81
N GLY A 128 20.74 -6.20 -18.46
CA GLY A 128 21.18 -5.08 -19.29
C GLY A 128 20.11 -4.01 -19.54
N GLU A 129 20.51 -2.95 -20.25
CA GLU A 129 19.60 -1.86 -20.64
C GLU A 129 18.79 -2.18 -21.91
N PRO A 130 17.56 -1.66 -22.06
CA PRO A 130 16.85 -0.74 -21.15
C PRO A 130 16.11 -1.43 -20.00
N CYS A 131 16.17 -2.77 -19.92
CA CYS A 131 15.39 -3.53 -18.94
C CYS A 131 15.78 -3.26 -17.49
N LYS A 132 17.08 -3.14 -17.20
CA LYS A 132 17.61 -2.82 -15.88
C LYS A 132 17.06 -1.48 -15.38
N THR A 133 17.22 -0.39 -16.14
CA THR A 133 16.70 0.92 -15.75
C THR A 133 15.19 0.94 -15.64
N LEU A 134 14.48 0.26 -16.54
CA LEU A 134 13.01 0.15 -16.48
C LEU A 134 12.55 -0.46 -15.15
N LEU A 135 13.15 -1.57 -14.72
CA LEU A 135 12.79 -2.22 -13.46
C LEU A 135 13.18 -1.36 -12.25
N ILE A 136 14.34 -0.68 -12.28
CA ILE A 136 14.74 0.25 -11.22
C ILE A 136 13.74 1.40 -11.10
N TYR A 137 13.35 2.03 -12.21
CA TYR A 137 12.39 3.14 -12.19
C TYR A 137 11.04 2.68 -11.66
N SER A 138 10.60 1.47 -12.05
CA SER A 138 9.31 0.97 -11.61
C SER A 138 9.27 0.51 -10.16
N TYR A 139 10.31 -0.16 -9.65
CA TYR A 139 10.27 -0.84 -8.35
C TYR A 139 11.06 -0.12 -7.26
N TYR A 140 12.14 0.56 -7.62
CA TYR A 140 12.97 1.28 -6.66
C TYR A 140 12.60 2.77 -6.59
N LYS A 141 12.34 3.40 -7.74
CA LYS A 141 11.94 4.82 -7.81
C LYS A 141 10.42 5.05 -7.80
N ASN A 142 9.62 3.99 -7.90
CA ASN A 142 8.15 4.05 -7.93
C ASN A 142 7.56 5.00 -8.98
N TYR A 143 8.22 5.15 -10.13
CA TYR A 143 7.68 5.96 -11.23
C TYR A 143 6.42 5.32 -11.79
N SER A 144 5.46 6.16 -12.17
CA SER A 144 4.27 5.77 -12.93
C SER A 144 4.67 5.22 -14.30
N THR A 145 3.75 4.50 -14.95
CA THR A 145 4.05 3.90 -16.26
C THR A 145 4.25 5.00 -17.31
N GLU A 146 3.53 6.10 -17.14
CA GLU A 146 3.59 7.33 -17.93
C GLU A 146 4.98 7.97 -17.82
N GLU A 147 5.47 8.18 -16.59
CA GLU A 147 6.81 8.72 -16.34
C GLU A 147 7.91 7.81 -16.89
N ILE A 148 7.76 6.49 -16.77
CA ILE A 148 8.72 5.52 -17.33
C ILE A 148 8.69 5.56 -18.85
N ALA A 149 7.49 5.65 -19.46
CA ALA A 149 7.35 5.73 -20.90
C ALA A 149 8.04 6.98 -21.46
N SER A 150 7.86 8.13 -20.81
CA SER A 150 8.56 9.36 -21.17
C SER A 150 10.08 9.27 -20.91
N ALA A 151 10.50 8.79 -19.75
CA ALA A 151 11.92 8.74 -19.37
C ALA A 151 12.75 7.78 -20.23
N LEU A 152 12.13 6.70 -20.74
CA LEU A 152 12.80 5.69 -21.58
C LEU A 152 12.41 5.79 -23.06
N ASN A 153 11.73 6.86 -23.46
CA ASN A 153 11.30 7.12 -24.85
C ASN A 153 10.48 6.00 -25.48
N TYR A 154 9.56 5.38 -24.71
CA TYR A 154 8.59 4.44 -25.26
C TYR A 154 7.47 5.18 -25.99
N LYS A 155 7.03 4.61 -27.13
CA LYS A 155 5.97 5.19 -27.98
C LYS A 155 4.60 5.28 -27.28
N SER A 156 4.35 4.44 -26.29
CA SER A 156 3.11 4.44 -25.51
C SER A 156 3.33 3.85 -24.11
N THR A 157 2.43 4.17 -23.20
CA THR A 157 2.38 3.57 -21.86
C THR A 157 2.20 2.05 -21.93
N ASP A 158 1.38 1.56 -22.87
CA ASP A 158 1.19 0.11 -23.07
C ASP A 158 2.44 -0.59 -23.58
N SER A 159 3.27 0.09 -24.37
CA SER A 159 4.58 -0.42 -24.78
C SER A 159 5.51 -0.55 -23.57
N ALA A 160 5.51 0.43 -22.66
CA ALA A 160 6.27 0.37 -21.43
C ALA A 160 5.77 -0.74 -20.48
N LYS A 161 4.45 -0.95 -20.34
CA LYS A 161 3.88 -2.08 -19.55
C LYS A 161 4.29 -3.43 -20.11
N THR A 162 4.16 -3.59 -21.43
CA THR A 162 4.52 -4.83 -22.12
C THR A 162 6.01 -5.11 -21.97
N GLN A 163 6.84 -4.08 -22.13
CA GLN A 163 8.28 -4.22 -21.97
C GLN A 163 8.67 -4.53 -20.53
N LYS A 164 8.03 -3.89 -19.54
CA LYS A 164 8.19 -4.22 -18.11
C LYS A 164 7.96 -5.69 -17.85
N TYR A 165 6.85 -6.23 -18.35
CA TYR A 165 6.53 -7.65 -18.21
C TYR A 165 7.60 -8.54 -18.84
N LYS A 166 8.02 -8.25 -20.07
CA LYS A 166 9.10 -9.01 -20.75
C LYS A 166 10.41 -8.98 -19.97
N CYS A 167 10.80 -7.82 -19.44
CA CYS A 167 12.01 -7.66 -18.63
C CYS A 167 11.94 -8.47 -17.34
N LEU A 168 10.79 -8.48 -16.65
CA LEU A 168 10.57 -9.32 -15.46
C LEU A 168 10.68 -10.82 -15.77
N VAL A 169 10.05 -11.28 -16.85
CA VAL A 169 10.12 -12.68 -17.27
C VAL A 169 11.57 -13.09 -17.60
N ARG A 170 12.34 -12.20 -18.23
CA ARG A 170 13.76 -12.45 -18.52
C ARG A 170 14.60 -12.46 -17.26
N LEU A 171 14.37 -11.55 -16.32
CA LEU A 171 15.06 -11.53 -15.03
C LEU A 171 14.79 -12.83 -14.26
N LYS A 172 13.54 -13.30 -14.23
CA LYS A 172 13.18 -14.59 -13.61
C LYS A 172 13.97 -15.76 -14.21
N LYS A 173 14.14 -15.80 -15.54
CA LYS A 173 14.95 -16.84 -16.20
C LYS A 173 16.43 -16.78 -15.87
N ILE A 174 16.99 -15.59 -15.61
CA ILE A 174 18.40 -15.42 -15.21
C ILE A 174 18.60 -15.91 -13.77
N VAL A 175 17.65 -15.59 -12.89
CA VAL A 175 17.70 -15.97 -11.46
C VAL A 175 17.41 -17.47 -11.25
N GLN A 176 16.61 -18.10 -12.11
CA GLN A 176 16.28 -19.54 -12.03
C GLN A 176 17.28 -20.45 -12.77
N LYS A 177 18.42 -19.92 -13.19
CA LYS A 177 19.46 -20.65 -13.93
C LYS A 177 20.49 -21.21 -12.98
#